data_AF-A0AAV2HYR7-F1
#
_entry.id   AF-A0AAV2HYR7-F1
#
_cell.length_a   1.000
_cell.length_b   1.000
_cell.length_c   1.000
_cell.angle_alpha   90.00
_cell.angle_beta   90.00
_cell.angle_gamma   90.00
#
_symmetry.space_group_name_H-M   'P 1'
#
loop_
_entity.id
_entity.type
_entity.pdbx_description
1 polymer ?
#
loop_
_entity_poly.entity_id
_entity_poly.type
_entity_poly.pdbx_seq_one_letter_code
_entity_poly.pdbx_strand_id
1 'polypeptide(L)'
;MFRKHVINCTVSLVHLTMWVMCLARLQEAFGLGTVIYHWGVPTFIFASYMVVITFLQHTEENIPWYSNDTWEFVRGQLSTIDRSYGWSNFFIHSVNTHQIHHLFPKIPHYHLLEATLAFRKSFPDLVNICDESILPAFLRMFKKYLKQNVLEDKPKVFIYQ
;
A
#
# COMPACT_ATOMS: atom_id res chain seq x y z
N MET A 1 18.63 -15.35 -10.70
CA MET A 1 17.42 -14.50 -10.67
C MET A 1 17.36 -13.51 -11.83
N PHE A 2 18.39 -12.70 -12.09
CA PHE A 2 18.29 -11.57 -13.05
C PHE A 2 18.59 -11.87 -14.53
N ARG A 3 19.15 -13.04 -14.88
CA ARG A 3 19.63 -13.33 -16.25
C ARG A 3 18.54 -13.22 -17.34
N LYS A 4 17.27 -13.46 -16.99
CA LYS A 4 16.11 -13.30 -17.91
C LYS A 4 15.51 -11.89 -17.92
N HIS A 5 15.96 -11.00 -17.04
CA HIS A 5 15.43 -9.65 -16.87
C HIS A 5 16.50 -8.57 -17.10
N VAL A 6 17.65 -8.93 -17.66
CA VAL A 6 18.79 -8.01 -17.86
C VAL A 6 18.36 -6.75 -18.59
N ILE A 7 17.59 -6.89 -19.68
CA ILE A 7 17.07 -5.74 -20.45
C ILE A 7 16.25 -4.81 -19.55
N ASN A 8 15.28 -5.35 -18.81
CA ASN A 8 14.43 -4.54 -17.93
C ASN A 8 15.23 -3.87 -16.81
N CYS A 9 16.20 -4.57 -16.22
CA CYS A 9 17.10 -4.01 -15.22
C CYS A 9 17.96 -2.88 -15.81
N THR A 10 18.52 -3.07 -17.00
CA THR A 10 19.31 -2.05 -17.70
C THR A 10 18.46 -0.82 -18.01
N VAL A 11 17.25 -1.00 -18.56
CA VAL A 11 16.32 0.10 -18.83
C VAL A 11 16.00 0.85 -17.55
N SER A 12 15.70 0.15 -16.45
CA SER A 12 15.41 0.78 -15.16
C SER A 12 16.60 1.58 -14.63
N LEU A 13 17.82 1.06 -14.74
CA LEU A 13 19.05 1.76 -14.31
C LEU A 13 19.30 3.00 -15.15
N VAL A 14 19.15 2.92 -16.47
CA VAL A 14 19.30 4.07 -17.36
C VAL A 14 18.30 5.17 -16.99
N HIS A 15 17.03 4.84 -16.78
CA HIS A 15 16.02 5.82 -16.37
C HIS A 15 16.36 6.46 -15.03
N LEU A 16 16.80 5.68 -14.04
CA LEU A 16 17.19 6.20 -12.74
C LEU A 16 18.40 7.15 -12.85
N THR A 17 19.42 6.76 -13.61
CA THR A 17 20.60 7.60 -13.86
C THR A 17 20.21 8.89 -14.58
N MET A 18 19.37 8.82 -15.61
CA MET A 18 18.85 10.01 -16.30
C MET A 18 18.09 10.94 -15.35
N TRP A 19 17.24 10.39 -14.49
CA TRP A 19 16.50 11.18 -13.52
C TRP A 19 17.41 11.89 -12.51
N VAL A 20 18.40 11.18 -11.95
CA VAL A 20 19.39 11.76 -11.04
C VAL A 20 20.19 12.86 -11.74
N MET A 21 20.57 12.68 -13.00
CA MET A 21 21.25 13.73 -13.78
C MET A 21 20.35 14.95 -13.99
N CYS A 22 19.06 14.78 -14.27
CA CYS A 22 18.12 15.90 -14.36
C CYS A 22 18.03 16.69 -13.05
N LEU A 23 17.93 16.01 -11.91
CA LEU A 23 17.92 16.67 -10.60
C LEU A 23 19.23 17.41 -10.31
N ALA A 24 20.38 16.83 -10.69
CA ALA A 24 21.68 17.49 -10.56
C ALA A 24 21.77 18.77 -11.41
N ARG A 25 21.28 18.73 -12.65
CA ARG A 25 21.21 19.92 -13.52
C ARG A 25 20.26 20.99 -12.97
N LEU A 26 19.12 20.59 -12.42
CA LEU A 26 18.19 21.52 -11.75
C LEU A 26 18.82 22.15 -10.51
N GLN A 27 19.59 21.37 -9.74
CA GLN A 27 20.35 21.89 -8.61
C GLN A 27 21.42 22.90 -9.07
N GLU A 28 22.18 22.60 -10.13
CA GLU A 28 23.18 23.52 -10.69
C GLU A 28 22.54 24.84 -11.14
N ALA A 29 21.35 24.78 -11.76
CA ALA A 29 20.67 25.96 -12.29
C ALA A 29 19.92 26.81 -11.24
N PHE A 30 19.28 26.16 -10.26
CA PHE A 30 18.33 26.82 -9.35
C PHE A 30 18.64 26.62 -7.86
N GLY A 31 19.74 25.94 -7.53
CA GLY A 31 20.15 25.64 -6.17
C GLY A 31 19.43 24.44 -5.54
N LEU A 32 20.05 23.89 -4.49
CA LEU A 32 19.54 22.71 -3.77
C LEU A 32 18.19 22.96 -3.10
N GLY A 33 17.95 24.18 -2.60
CA GLY A 33 16.69 24.55 -1.95
C GLY A 33 15.49 24.35 -2.87
N THR A 34 15.61 24.74 -4.15
CA THR A 34 14.58 24.56 -5.19
C THR A 34 14.27 23.09 -5.41
N VAL A 35 15.30 22.24 -5.51
CA VAL A 35 15.13 20.79 -5.69
C VAL A 35 14.46 20.15 -4.49
N ILE A 36 14.87 20.51 -3.27
CA ILE A 36 14.24 20.01 -2.05
C ILE A 36 12.77 20.44 -1.99
N TYR A 37 12.48 21.71 -2.23
CA TYR A 37 11.14 22.26 -2.10
C TYR A 37 10.16 21.69 -3.14
N HIS A 38 10.56 21.62 -4.41
CA HIS A 38 9.66 21.21 -5.50
C HIS A 38 9.65 19.70 -5.76
N TRP A 39 10.73 18.99 -5.46
CA TRP A 39 10.82 17.55 -5.70
C TRP A 39 10.93 16.75 -4.40
N GLY A 40 11.86 17.10 -3.52
CA GLY A 40 12.13 16.35 -2.28
C GLY A 40 10.91 16.28 -1.34
N VAL A 41 10.35 17.43 -0.97
CA VAL A 41 9.22 17.53 -0.03
C VAL A 41 7.97 16.85 -0.57
N PRO A 42 7.49 17.13 -1.81
CA PRO A 42 6.32 16.45 -2.36
C PRO A 42 6.51 14.94 -2.49
N THR A 43 7.69 14.51 -2.94
CA THR A 43 8.01 13.07 -3.06
C THR A 43 8.00 12.40 -1.71
N PHE A 44 8.58 13.01 -0.68
CA PHE A 44 8.59 12.46 0.68
C PHE A 44 7.17 12.36 1.25
N ILE A 45 6.34 13.40 1.08
CA ILE A 45 4.94 13.39 1.53
C ILE A 45 4.16 12.28 0.82
N PHE A 46 4.24 12.20 -0.51
CA PHE A 46 3.56 11.17 -1.29
C PHE A 46 4.02 9.76 -0.91
N ALA A 47 5.33 9.53 -0.83
CA ALA A 47 5.89 8.22 -0.48
C ALA A 47 5.49 7.80 0.94
N SER A 48 5.57 8.71 1.91
CA SER A 48 5.17 8.45 3.30
C SER A 48 3.68 8.13 3.39
N TYR A 49 2.84 8.89 2.67
CA TYR A 49 1.41 8.63 2.61
C TYR A 49 1.11 7.25 2.01
N MET A 50 1.74 6.90 0.88
CA MET A 50 1.59 5.57 0.27
C MET A 50 1.99 4.44 1.22
N VAL A 51 3.10 4.58 1.95
CA VAL A 51 3.53 3.60 2.96
C VAL A 51 2.48 3.45 4.06
N VAL A 52 1.99 4.56 4.62
CA VAL A 52 1.01 4.53 5.72
C VAL A 52 -0.30 3.88 5.27
N ILE A 53 -0.86 4.29 4.11
CA ILE A 53 -2.15 3.75 3.67
C ILE A 53 -2.05 2.26 3.35
N THR A 54 -1.03 1.84 2.60
CA THR A 54 -0.86 0.43 2.19
C THR A 54 -0.54 -0.45 3.39
N PHE A 55 0.28 0.03 4.33
CA PHE A 55 0.54 -0.68 5.57
C PHE A 55 -0.75 -0.94 6.34
N LEU A 56 -1.58 0.09 6.57
CA LEU A 56 -2.84 -0.04 7.31
C LEU A 56 -3.94 -0.80 6.57
N GLN A 57 -3.85 -0.87 5.24
CA GLN A 57 -4.74 -1.62 4.37
C GLN A 57 -4.43 -3.13 4.36
N HIS A 58 -3.20 -3.51 4.70
CA HIS A 58 -2.77 -4.90 4.72
C HIS A 58 -2.40 -5.42 6.12
N THR A 59 -2.46 -4.58 7.15
CA THR A 59 -1.99 -4.91 8.50
C THR A 59 -3.02 -4.50 9.55
N GLU A 60 -3.61 -5.47 10.25
CA GLU A 60 -4.50 -5.28 11.39
C GLU A 60 -4.48 -6.52 12.30
N GLU A 61 -4.87 -6.38 13.56
CA GLU A 61 -4.78 -7.42 14.61
C GLU A 61 -5.62 -8.67 14.33
N ASN A 62 -6.76 -8.56 13.65
CA ASN A 62 -7.66 -9.71 13.44
C ASN A 62 -7.60 -10.26 12.01
N ILE A 63 -6.54 -9.92 11.27
CA ILE A 63 -6.43 -10.23 9.84
C ILE A 63 -5.33 -11.25 9.60
N PRO A 64 -5.64 -12.40 8.97
CA PRO A 64 -4.68 -13.46 8.76
C PRO A 64 -3.69 -13.15 7.64
N TRP A 65 -2.43 -13.43 7.92
CA TRP A 65 -1.33 -13.49 6.96
C TRP A 65 -1.05 -14.95 6.62
N TYR A 66 -1.19 -15.29 5.34
CA TYR A 66 -1.00 -16.67 4.86
C TYR A 66 0.40 -16.88 4.32
N SER A 67 1.00 -18.01 4.68
CA SER A 67 2.23 -18.51 4.08
C SER A 67 2.02 -18.87 2.61
N ASN A 68 3.10 -18.97 1.83
CA ASN A 68 3.03 -19.28 0.40
C ASN A 68 2.29 -20.59 0.07
N ASP A 69 2.31 -21.59 0.96
CA ASP A 69 1.63 -22.87 0.79
C ASP A 69 0.13 -22.82 1.13
N THR A 70 -0.35 -21.78 1.83
CA THR A 70 -1.76 -21.64 2.22
C THR A 70 -2.45 -20.41 1.64
N TRP A 71 -1.69 -19.55 0.95
CA TRP A 71 -2.19 -18.37 0.28
C TRP A 71 -2.94 -18.75 -1.00
N GLU A 72 -4.14 -18.21 -1.16
CA GLU A 72 -4.93 -18.27 -2.38
C GLU A 72 -5.39 -16.86 -2.73
N PHE A 73 -5.57 -16.57 -4.03
CA PHE A 73 -5.90 -15.20 -4.49
C PHE A 73 -7.07 -14.59 -3.71
N VAL A 74 -8.23 -15.25 -3.70
CA VAL A 74 -9.44 -14.73 -3.05
C VAL A 74 -9.23 -14.56 -1.55
N ARG A 75 -8.66 -15.56 -0.88
CA ARG A 75 -8.42 -15.54 0.57
C ARG A 75 -7.44 -14.42 0.97
N GLY A 76 -6.38 -14.24 0.19
CA GLY A 76 -5.40 -13.18 0.36
C GLY A 76 -6.02 -11.80 0.20
N GLN A 77 -6.78 -11.57 -0.88
CA GLN A 77 -7.43 -10.28 -1.12
C GLN A 77 -8.55 -9.98 -0.11
N LEU A 78 -9.23 -11.00 0.43
CA LEU A 78 -10.19 -10.81 1.51
C LEU A 78 -9.53 -10.38 2.83
N SER A 79 -8.24 -10.68 3.00
CA SER A 79 -7.45 -10.29 4.18
C SER A 79 -6.89 -8.88 4.09
N THR A 80 -7.54 -8.01 3.33
CA THR A 80 -7.28 -6.58 3.33
C THR A 80 -8.35 -5.83 4.11
N ILE A 81 -8.03 -4.62 4.56
CA ILE A 81 -8.89 -3.79 5.40
C ILE A 81 -9.39 -2.59 4.60
N ASP A 82 -10.71 -2.44 4.53
CA ASP A 82 -11.36 -1.21 4.10
C ASP A 82 -11.23 -0.14 5.18
N ARG A 83 -10.81 1.07 4.80
CA ARG A 83 -10.67 2.21 5.73
C ARG A 83 -11.24 3.46 5.09
N SER A 84 -11.57 4.46 5.90
CA SER A 84 -11.87 5.80 5.38
C SER A 84 -10.72 6.74 5.70
N TYR A 85 -10.22 7.42 4.67
CA TYR A 85 -9.26 8.53 4.79
C TYR A 85 -9.96 9.90 4.65
N GLY A 86 -11.27 9.93 4.90
CA GLY A 86 -12.10 11.14 4.85
C GLY A 86 -12.10 11.77 3.46
N TRP A 87 -11.84 13.08 3.40
CA TRP A 87 -11.81 13.85 2.14
C TRP A 87 -10.74 13.35 1.16
N SER A 88 -9.67 12.71 1.65
CA SER A 88 -8.60 12.21 0.78
C SER A 88 -9.00 10.99 -0.05
N ASN A 89 -10.11 10.30 0.30
CA ASN A 89 -10.65 9.17 -0.46
C ASN A 89 -10.85 9.48 -1.96
N PHE A 90 -11.21 10.73 -2.28
CA PHE A 90 -11.37 11.18 -3.66
C PHE A 90 -10.03 11.21 -4.41
N PHE A 91 -8.99 11.78 -3.79
CA PHE A 91 -7.67 11.94 -4.39
C PHE A 91 -6.92 10.61 -4.57
N ILE A 92 -7.25 9.61 -3.75
CA ILE A 92 -6.69 8.26 -3.85
C ILE A 92 -7.54 7.32 -4.70
N HIS A 93 -8.47 7.87 -5.50
CA HIS A 93 -9.31 7.09 -6.40
C HIS A 93 -10.02 5.93 -5.70
N SER A 94 -10.57 6.19 -4.51
CA SER A 94 -11.34 5.21 -3.74
C SER A 94 -10.61 3.88 -3.44
N VAL A 95 -9.28 3.84 -3.50
CA VAL A 95 -8.45 2.66 -3.15
C VAL A 95 -8.68 2.15 -1.71
N ASN A 96 -9.31 3.00 -0.90
CA ASN A 96 -9.72 2.73 0.47
C ASN A 96 -10.80 1.65 0.59
N THR A 97 -11.52 1.36 -0.50
CA THR A 97 -12.39 0.17 -0.68
C THR A 97 -11.57 -1.06 -1.04
N HIS A 98 -10.61 -1.35 -0.17
CA HIS A 98 -9.43 -2.13 -0.52
C HIS A 98 -9.73 -3.58 -0.85
N GLN A 99 -10.70 -4.22 -0.18
CA GLN A 99 -11.09 -5.60 -0.50
C GLN A 99 -11.55 -5.73 -1.95
N ILE A 100 -12.42 -4.83 -2.41
CA ILE A 100 -12.93 -4.85 -3.79
C ILE A 100 -11.91 -4.35 -4.79
N HIS A 101 -11.13 -3.33 -4.43
CA HIS A 101 -10.01 -2.87 -5.24
C HIS A 101 -9.06 -4.04 -5.60
N HIS A 102 -8.78 -4.92 -4.64
CA HIS A 102 -7.91 -6.07 -4.83
C HIS A 102 -8.59 -7.29 -5.46
N LEU A 103 -9.82 -7.61 -5.07
CA LEU A 103 -10.55 -8.75 -5.64
C LEU A 103 -10.89 -8.53 -7.11
N PHE A 104 -11.22 -7.30 -7.48
CA PHE A 104 -11.70 -6.95 -8.82
C PHE A 104 -10.99 -5.70 -9.36
N PRO A 105 -9.67 -5.76 -9.64
CA PRO A 105 -8.88 -4.61 -10.10
C PRO A 105 -9.30 -4.06 -11.47
N LYS A 106 -10.18 -4.79 -12.19
CA LYS A 106 -10.78 -4.34 -13.46
C LYS A 106 -11.96 -3.39 -13.26
N ILE A 107 -12.55 -3.34 -12.07
CA ILE A 107 -13.60 -2.36 -11.76
C ILE A 107 -12.93 -0.99 -11.71
N PRO A 108 -13.39 -0.03 -12.53
CA PRO A 108 -12.79 1.29 -12.52
C PRO A 108 -13.10 2.00 -11.19
N HIS A 109 -12.19 2.87 -10.75
CA HIS A 109 -12.24 3.45 -9.41
C HIS A 109 -13.57 4.16 -9.07
N TYR A 110 -14.24 4.75 -10.06
CA TYR A 110 -15.52 5.43 -9.89
C TYR A 110 -16.72 4.50 -9.65
N HIS A 111 -16.56 3.18 -9.85
CA HIS A 111 -17.56 2.15 -9.48
C HIS A 111 -17.15 1.31 -8.26
N LEU A 112 -15.96 1.55 -7.67
CA LEU A 112 -15.49 0.73 -6.55
C LEU A 112 -16.39 0.84 -5.32
N LEU A 113 -16.90 2.04 -5.01
CA LEU A 113 -17.82 2.23 -3.88
C LEU A 113 -19.12 1.45 -4.07
N GLU A 114 -19.71 1.50 -5.26
CA GLU A 114 -20.92 0.75 -5.61
C GLU A 114 -20.70 -0.76 -5.45
N ALA A 115 -19.61 -1.28 -6.03
CA ALA A 115 -19.25 -2.69 -5.93
C ALA A 115 -18.98 -3.12 -4.47
N THR A 116 -18.38 -2.25 -3.67
CA THR A 116 -18.13 -2.48 -2.24
C THR A 116 -19.42 -2.56 -1.45
N LEU A 117 -20.39 -1.70 -1.71
CA LEU A 117 -21.70 -1.76 -1.07
C LEU A 117 -22.43 -3.06 -1.45
N ALA A 118 -22.36 -3.49 -2.72
CA ALA A 118 -22.92 -4.75 -3.17
C ALA A 118 -22.26 -5.96 -2.49
N PHE A 119 -20.94 -5.95 -2.34
CA PHE A 119 -20.19 -6.99 -1.63
C PHE A 119 -20.57 -7.05 -0.15
N ARG A 120 -20.56 -5.93 0.56
CA ARG A 120 -20.91 -5.87 1.99
C ARG A 120 -22.32 -6.38 2.25
N LYS A 121 -23.26 -6.09 1.35
CA LYS A 121 -24.64 -6.60 1.43
C LYS A 121 -24.72 -8.11 1.21
N SER A 122 -23.92 -8.65 0.29
CA SER A 122 -23.99 -10.06 -0.12
C SER A 122 -23.15 -10.98 0.77
N PHE A 123 -22.07 -10.47 1.36
CA PHE A 123 -21.09 -11.23 2.14
C PHE A 123 -20.68 -10.51 3.42
N PRO A 124 -21.62 -10.18 4.33
CA PRO A 124 -21.34 -9.38 5.53
C PRO A 124 -20.25 -10.00 6.42
N ASP A 125 -20.18 -11.32 6.51
CA ASP A 125 -19.22 -12.03 7.36
C ASP A 125 -17.77 -11.98 6.84
N LEU A 126 -17.57 -11.53 5.59
CA LEU A 126 -16.25 -11.39 4.96
C LEU A 126 -15.73 -9.95 4.97
N VAL A 127 -16.51 -9.01 5.54
CA VAL A 127 -16.20 -7.58 5.52
C VAL A 127 -15.17 -7.25 6.59
N ASN A 128 -14.04 -6.66 6.17
CA ASN A 128 -12.99 -6.20 7.06
C ASN A 128 -12.91 -4.67 6.98
N ILE A 129 -13.34 -3.98 8.04
CA ILE A 129 -13.33 -2.52 8.13
C ILE A 129 -12.61 -2.09 9.41
N CYS A 130 -11.80 -1.04 9.33
CA CYS A 130 -11.22 -0.38 10.50
C CYS A 130 -11.49 1.13 10.44
N ASP A 131 -12.34 1.60 11.35
CA ASP A 131 -12.74 3.01 11.47
C ASP A 131 -11.85 3.82 12.43
N GLU A 132 -10.79 3.20 12.98
CA GLU A 132 -9.82 3.91 13.80
C GLU A 132 -9.11 4.99 12.98
N SER A 133 -8.94 6.17 13.58
CA SER A 133 -8.14 7.25 13.01
C SER A 133 -6.74 6.79 12.59
N ILE A 134 -6.28 7.29 11.44
CA ILE A 134 -5.07 6.82 10.76
C ILE A 134 -3.82 6.85 11.65
N LEU A 135 -3.56 7.95 12.35
CA LEU A 135 -2.34 8.09 13.14
C LEU A 135 -2.30 7.14 14.36
N PRO A 136 -3.36 7.07 15.21
CA PRO A 136 -3.44 6.05 16.26
C PRO A 136 -3.26 4.63 15.74
N ALA A 137 -3.97 4.27 14.67
CA ALA A 137 -3.88 2.94 14.08
C ALA A 137 -2.48 2.63 13.55
N PHE A 138 -1.85 3.61 12.88
CA PHE A 138 -0.48 3.47 12.39
C PHE A 138 0.49 3.24 13.53
N LEU A 139 0.45 4.05 14.59
CA LEU A 139 1.35 3.89 15.74
C LEU A 139 1.14 2.54 16.45
N ARG A 140 -0.12 2.13 16.64
CA ARG A 140 -0.49 0.83 17.24
C ARG A 140 0.06 -0.32 16.41
N MET A 141 -0.30 -0.37 15.12
CA MET A 141 0.11 -1.46 14.23
C MET A 141 1.60 -1.46 13.94
N PHE A 142 2.24 -0.30 13.82
CA PHE A 142 3.68 -0.20 13.62
C PHE A 142 4.46 -0.72 14.84
N LYS A 143 3.98 -0.44 16.07
CA LYS A 143 4.58 -1.00 17.29
C LYS A 143 4.46 -2.53 17.33
N LYS A 144 3.34 -3.09 16.85
CA LYS A 144 3.16 -4.55 16.74
C LYS A 144 4.06 -5.15 15.66
N TYR A 145 4.12 -4.51 14.49
CA TYR A 145 5.04 -4.86 13.43
C TYR A 145 6.49 -4.91 13.92
N LEU A 146 6.98 -3.88 14.63
CA LEU A 146 8.36 -3.89 15.14
C LEU A 146 8.68 -5.06 16.07
N LYS A 147 7.68 -5.61 16.76
CA LYS A 147 7.83 -6.76 17.66
C LYS A 147 7.68 -8.10 16.94
N GLN A 148 6.98 -8.13 15.80
CA GLN A 148 6.51 -9.35 15.13
C GLN A 148 6.82 -9.34 13.62
N ASN A 149 7.81 -8.57 13.17
CA ASN A 149 8.20 -8.47 11.75
C ASN A 149 9.03 -9.65 11.25
N VAL A 150 9.54 -10.48 12.17
CA VAL A 150 10.26 -11.72 11.88
C VAL A 150 9.64 -12.83 12.72
N LEU A 151 9.16 -13.88 12.05
CA LEU A 151 8.58 -15.07 12.66
C LEU A 151 9.54 -16.24 12.51
N GLU A 152 10.11 -16.72 13.61
CA GLU A 152 11.12 -17.79 13.59
C GLU A 152 10.51 -19.15 13.21
N ASP A 153 9.30 -19.41 13.69
CA ASP A 153 8.53 -20.65 13.51
C ASP A 153 7.82 -20.75 12.15
N LYS A 154 7.77 -19.65 11.38
CA LYS A 154 7.17 -19.55 10.04
C LYS A 154 5.78 -20.22 9.98
N PRO A 155 4.81 -19.72 10.77
CA PRO A 155 3.50 -20.34 10.86
C PRO A 155 2.80 -20.28 9.49
N LYS A 156 1.90 -21.24 9.25
CA LYS A 156 1.07 -21.26 8.03
C LYS A 156 0.11 -20.07 7.97
N VAL A 157 -0.40 -19.67 9.12
CA VAL A 157 -1.26 -18.50 9.27
C VAL A 157 -0.75 -17.71 10.47
N PHE A 158 -0.49 -16.42 10.26
CA PHE A 158 -0.08 -15.50 11.30
C PHE A 158 -1.15 -14.43 11.50
N ILE A 159 -1.37 -14.03 12.74
CA ILE A 159 -2.30 -12.98 13.14
C ILE A 159 -1.55 -12.12 14.17
N TYR A 160 -1.58 -10.80 14.00
CA TYR A 160 -0.90 -9.88 14.91
C TYR A 160 -1.53 -9.93 16.30
N GLN A 161 -0.69 -10.11 17.34
CA GLN A 161 -1.10 -10.11 18.74
C GLN A 161 -0.87 -8.78 19.44
#